data_AF-A0A3D3LTR7-F1
#
_entry.id   AF-A0A3D3LTR7-F1
#
_cell.length_a   1.000
_cell.length_b   1.000
_cell.length_c   1.000
_cell.angle_alpha   90.00
_cell.angle_beta   90.00
_cell.angle_gamma   90.00
#
_symmetry.space_group_name_H-M   'P 1'
#
loop_
_entity.id
_entity.type
_entity.pdbx_description
1 polymer ?
#
loop_
_entity_poly.entity_id
_entity_poly.type
_entity_poly.pdbx_seq_one_letter_code
_entity_poly.pdbx_strand_id
1 'polypeptide(L)'
;MKSIKHITKDEALRIFEEENGSEMIDILEFNPLPASIRINLYDEYKSKDKIEKISETFVKNPYITEVAYPKKMVEIIESNSSSFLFYNLIILIVVILASIFLVSNTIRLVIAAKRKNIEIKKLLGATKGLIQTPFLIDGVIQGLVGSLLFILVMIIFRLILQTTYSELTLNILNVNYFFVIGTGILLGLTGSYISIKRFLLN
;
A
#
# COMPACT_ATOMS: atom_id res chain seq x y z
N MET A 1 9.39 16.20 -16.76
CA MET A 1 10.74 15.77 -16.29
C MET A 1 10.91 16.25 -14.86
N LYS A 2 11.42 15.39 -13.97
CA LYS A 2 11.57 15.67 -12.53
C LYS A 2 12.92 16.30 -12.22
N SER A 3 14.00 15.85 -12.87
CA SER A 3 15.31 16.50 -12.85
C SER A 3 16.14 16.12 -14.07
N ILE A 4 17.09 16.98 -14.45
CA ILE A 4 18.06 16.72 -15.52
C ILE A 4 19.45 17.01 -14.93
N LYS A 5 20.37 16.06 -15.01
CA LYS A 5 21.75 16.23 -14.58
C LYS A 5 22.68 15.90 -15.74
N HIS A 6 23.55 16.85 -16.08
CA HIS A 6 24.65 16.60 -17.01
C HIS A 6 25.79 15.93 -16.25
N ILE A 7 26.29 14.81 -16.76
CA ILE A 7 27.39 14.04 -16.19
C ILE A 7 28.55 14.16 -17.18
N THR A 8 29.64 14.79 -16.72
CA THR A 8 30.87 14.91 -17.51
C THR A 8 31.60 13.56 -17.59
N LYS A 9 32.59 13.43 -18.49
CA LYS A 9 33.38 12.20 -18.62
C LYS A 9 34.09 11.83 -17.31
N ASP A 10 34.62 12.82 -16.60
CA ASP A 10 35.33 12.61 -15.33
C ASP A 10 34.36 12.25 -14.19
N GLU A 11 33.16 12.83 -14.19
CA GLU A 11 32.11 12.47 -13.22
C GLU A 11 31.56 11.07 -13.50
N ALA A 12 31.42 10.67 -14.78
CA ALA A 12 31.04 9.32 -15.16
C ALA A 12 32.08 8.28 -14.69
N LEU A 13 33.37 8.61 -14.79
CA LEU A 13 34.46 7.76 -14.30
C LEU A 13 34.37 7.56 -12.78
N ARG A 14 34.20 8.65 -12.02
CA ARG A 14 34.01 8.57 -10.56
C ARG A 14 32.81 7.72 -10.14
N ILE A 15 31.67 7.89 -10.80
CA ILE A 15 30.48 7.07 -10.51
C ILE A 15 30.76 5.60 -10.80
N PHE A 16 31.49 5.31 -11.89
CA PHE A 16 31.87 3.95 -12.24
C PHE A 16 32.83 3.32 -11.21
N GLU A 17 33.80 4.08 -10.69
CA GLU A 17 34.68 3.64 -9.58
C GLU A 17 33.89 3.31 -8.32
N GLU A 18 32.94 4.16 -7.94
CA GLU A 18 32.12 3.95 -6.75
C GLU A 18 31.22 2.71 -6.87
N GLU A 19 30.70 2.43 -8.08
CA GLU A 19 29.79 1.30 -8.32
C GLU A 19 30.51 -0.04 -8.55
N ASN A 20 31.72 -0.03 -9.14
CA ASN A 20 32.40 -1.24 -9.62
C ASN A 20 33.76 -1.51 -8.94
N GLY A 21 34.27 -0.58 -8.15
CA GLY A 21 35.58 -0.66 -7.50
C GLY A 21 36.73 -0.14 -8.37
N SER A 22 37.74 0.45 -7.73
CA SER A 22 38.88 1.09 -8.39
C SER A 22 39.73 0.15 -9.24
N GLU A 23 39.76 -1.14 -8.91
CA GLU A 23 40.53 -2.17 -9.62
C GLU A 23 40.13 -2.32 -11.09
N MET A 24 38.87 -2.02 -11.43
CA MET A 24 38.38 -2.09 -12.81
C MET A 24 38.89 -0.94 -13.68
N ILE A 25 39.32 0.17 -13.05
CA ILE A 25 39.76 1.40 -13.74
C ILE A 25 41.26 1.37 -14.01
N ASP A 26 42.03 0.75 -13.12
CA ASP A 26 43.48 0.61 -13.28
C ASP A 26 43.87 -0.23 -14.52
N ILE A 27 42.92 -0.98 -15.10
CA ILE A 27 43.08 -1.79 -16.32
C ILE A 27 42.86 -0.94 -17.60
N LEU A 28 42.30 0.26 -17.48
CA LEU A 28 41.96 1.13 -18.61
C LEU A 28 43.08 2.16 -18.84
N GLU A 29 43.72 2.13 -20.02
CA GLU A 29 44.76 3.09 -20.40
C GLU A 29 44.22 4.53 -20.60
N PHE A 30 42.92 4.68 -20.86
CA PHE A 30 42.23 5.97 -21.01
C PHE A 30 40.75 5.85 -20.63
N ASN A 31 40.09 6.97 -20.30
CA ASN A 31 38.66 7.00 -19.96
C ASN A 31 37.78 6.82 -21.21
N PRO A 32 37.11 5.66 -21.39
CA PRO A 32 36.27 5.39 -22.57
C PRO A 32 34.84 5.93 -22.42
N LEU A 33 34.48 6.46 -21.24
CA LEU A 33 33.09 6.78 -20.90
C LEU A 33 32.64 8.08 -21.59
N PRO A 34 31.50 8.07 -22.30
CA PRO A 34 30.94 9.28 -22.90
C PRO A 34 30.33 10.19 -21.83
N ALA A 35 30.30 11.50 -22.11
CA ALA A 35 29.48 12.41 -21.33
C ALA A 35 28.00 12.06 -21.56
N SER A 36 27.18 12.13 -20.51
CA SER A 36 25.78 11.71 -20.57
C SER A 36 24.85 12.70 -19.88
N ILE A 37 23.58 12.69 -20.28
CA ILE A 37 22.53 13.47 -19.63
C ILE A 37 21.59 12.48 -18.92
N ARG A 38 21.61 12.51 -17.58
CA ARG A 38 20.70 11.70 -16.75
C ARG A 38 19.38 12.45 -16.56
N ILE A 39 18.30 11.85 -17.05
CA ILE A 39 16.95 12.41 -16.94
C ILE A 39 16.13 11.56 -15.96
N ASN A 40 15.66 12.17 -14.88
CA ASN A 40 14.71 11.55 -13.97
C ASN A 40 13.28 11.92 -14.38
N LEU A 41 12.47 10.91 -14.69
CA LEU A 41 11.06 11.07 -15.04
C LEU A 41 10.18 11.10 -13.78
N TYR A 42 9.01 11.75 -13.87
CA TYR A 42 7.96 11.59 -12.86
C TYR A 42 7.41 10.17 -12.91
N ASP A 43 6.88 9.69 -11.78
CA ASP A 43 6.42 8.29 -11.65
C ASP A 43 5.33 7.94 -12.68
N GLU A 44 4.50 8.92 -13.06
CA GLU A 44 3.47 8.78 -14.11
C GLU A 44 4.02 8.54 -15.53
N TYR A 45 5.31 8.84 -15.77
CA TYR A 45 6.01 8.63 -17.04
C TYR A 45 6.97 7.44 -17.00
N LYS A 46 7.08 6.72 -15.87
CA LYS A 46 7.94 5.53 -15.73
C LYS A 46 7.30 4.23 -16.22
N SER A 47 6.46 4.31 -17.25
CA SER A 47 5.89 3.14 -17.90
C SER A 47 6.72 2.73 -19.11
N LYS A 48 6.82 1.42 -19.40
CA LYS A 48 7.58 0.89 -20.54
C LYS A 48 7.22 1.61 -21.84
N ASP A 49 5.93 1.69 -22.17
CA ASP A 49 5.45 2.32 -23.41
C ASP A 49 5.79 3.81 -23.49
N LYS A 50 5.80 4.51 -22.34
CA LYS A 50 6.11 5.94 -22.28
C LYS A 50 7.61 6.17 -22.41
N ILE A 51 8.42 5.37 -21.72
CA ILE A 51 9.89 5.44 -21.81
C ILE A 51 10.35 5.08 -23.22
N GLU A 52 9.75 4.06 -23.85
CA GLU A 52 10.10 3.64 -25.21
C GLU A 52 9.79 4.73 -26.24
N LYS A 53 8.60 5.35 -26.17
CA LYS A 53 8.25 6.52 -27.01
C LYS A 53 9.19 7.72 -26.81
N ILE A 54 9.58 7.98 -25.56
CA ILE A 54 10.53 9.04 -25.23
C ILE A 54 11.91 8.71 -25.83
N SER A 55 12.36 7.47 -25.69
CA SER A 55 13.63 6.98 -26.25
C SER A 55 13.65 7.12 -27.78
N GLU A 56 12.60 6.68 -28.47
CA GLU A 56 12.47 6.81 -29.92
C GLU A 56 12.48 8.27 -30.40
N THR A 57 11.94 9.18 -29.59
CA THR A 57 11.97 10.62 -29.90
C THR A 57 13.36 11.21 -29.77
N PHE A 58 14.13 10.77 -28.76
CA PHE A 58 15.49 11.25 -28.54
C PHE A 58 16.50 10.66 -29.53
N VAL A 59 16.38 9.39 -29.91
CA VAL A 59 17.27 8.75 -30.90
C VAL A 59 17.17 9.39 -32.28
N LYS A 60 16.06 10.06 -32.61
CA LYS A 60 15.92 10.83 -33.86
C LYS A 60 16.77 12.11 -33.91
N ASN A 61 17.36 12.53 -32.80
CA ASN A 61 18.24 13.69 -32.74
C ASN A 61 19.68 13.28 -33.14
N PRO A 62 20.29 13.88 -34.18
CA PRO A 62 21.63 13.52 -34.63
C PRO A 62 22.75 13.78 -33.60
N TYR A 63 22.48 14.57 -32.56
CA TYR A 63 23.44 14.84 -31.47
C TYR A 63 23.36 13.80 -30.34
N ILE A 64 22.46 12.81 -30.42
CA ILE A 64 22.25 11.78 -29.39
C ILE A 64 22.73 10.44 -29.95
N THR A 65 23.82 9.92 -29.39
CA THR A 65 24.42 8.64 -29.82
C THR A 65 23.62 7.43 -29.34
N GLU A 66 23.17 7.46 -28.08
CA GLU A 66 22.47 6.33 -27.46
C GLU A 66 21.56 6.81 -26.33
N VAL A 67 20.42 6.13 -26.15
CA VAL A 67 19.52 6.31 -25.00
C VAL A 67 19.47 5.00 -24.24
N ALA A 68 20.28 4.90 -23.17
CA ALA A 68 20.29 3.74 -22.30
C ALA A 68 19.27 3.92 -21.16
N TYR A 69 18.39 2.94 -21.00
CA TYR A 69 17.51 2.83 -19.83
C TYR A 69 17.40 1.35 -19.42
N PRO A 70 17.17 1.05 -18.13
CA PRO A 70 17.10 -0.33 -17.64
C PRO A 70 15.78 -1.00 -18.05
N LYS A 71 15.62 -1.32 -19.34
CA LYS A 71 14.40 -1.88 -19.96
C LYS A 71 13.91 -3.14 -19.24
N LYS A 72 14.83 -4.05 -18.94
CA LYS A 72 14.53 -5.32 -18.23
C LYS A 72 13.97 -5.09 -16.82
N MET A 73 14.49 -4.10 -16.08
CA MET A 73 13.99 -3.79 -14.74
C MET A 73 12.58 -3.18 -14.80
N VAL A 74 12.35 -2.25 -15.73
CA VAL A 74 11.02 -1.63 -15.94
C VAL A 74 9.99 -2.70 -16.33
N GLU A 75 10.37 -3.62 -17.23
CA GLU A 75 9.51 -4.72 -17.68
C GLU A 75 9.16 -5.70 -16.55
N ILE A 76 10.13 -6.08 -15.71
CA ILE A 76 9.88 -6.93 -14.53
C ILE A 76 8.96 -6.25 -13.52
N ILE A 77 9.15 -4.95 -13.27
CA ILE A 77 8.32 -4.18 -12.34
C ILE A 77 6.89 -4.08 -12.87
N GLU A 78 6.70 -3.79 -14.16
CA GLU A 78 5.36 -3.71 -14.76
C GLU A 78 4.67 -5.07 -14.85
N SER A 79 5.36 -6.13 -15.28
CA SER A 79 4.77 -7.47 -15.40
C SER A 79 4.30 -7.98 -14.03
N ASN A 80 5.11 -7.80 -13.00
CA ASN A 80 4.80 -8.25 -11.64
C ASN A 80 3.75 -7.38 -10.94
N SER A 81 3.62 -6.10 -11.32
CA SER A 81 2.63 -5.19 -10.74
C SER A 81 1.19 -5.71 -10.93
N SER A 82 0.88 -6.27 -12.11
CA SER A 82 -0.45 -6.81 -12.40
C SER A 82 -0.80 -8.03 -11.54
N SER A 83 0.13 -8.98 -11.39
CA SER A 83 -0.07 -10.17 -10.55
C SER A 83 -0.13 -9.81 -9.06
N PHE A 84 0.68 -8.83 -8.63
CA PHE A 84 0.67 -8.37 -7.24
C PHE A 84 -0.69 -7.81 -6.82
N LEU A 85 -1.35 -7.02 -7.67
CA LEU A 85 -2.69 -6.50 -7.40
C LEU A 85 -3.73 -7.61 -7.23
N PHE A 86 -3.65 -8.66 -8.05
CA PHE A 86 -4.55 -9.82 -7.96
C PHE A 86 -4.40 -10.56 -6.62
N TYR A 87 -3.17 -10.84 -6.19
CA TYR A 87 -2.93 -11.49 -4.90
C TYR A 87 -3.40 -10.62 -3.72
N ASN A 88 -3.17 -9.31 -3.76
CA ASN A 88 -3.66 -8.39 -2.73
C ASN A 88 -5.19 -8.38 -2.65
N LEU A 89 -5.87 -8.45 -3.79
CA LEU A 89 -7.33 -8.52 -3.81
C LEU A 89 -7.85 -9.78 -3.12
N ILE A 90 -7.23 -10.93 -3.38
CA ILE A 90 -7.58 -12.20 -2.72
C ILE A 90 -7.39 -12.09 -1.20
N ILE A 91 -6.22 -11.59 -0.76
CA ILE A 91 -5.90 -11.41 0.65
C ILE A 91 -6.91 -10.47 1.31
N LEU A 92 -7.24 -9.35 0.67
CA LEU A 92 -8.22 -8.39 1.16
C LEU A 92 -9.59 -9.04 1.38
N ILE A 93 -10.07 -9.83 0.42
CA ILE A 93 -11.35 -10.54 0.54
C ILE A 93 -11.34 -11.50 1.74
N VAL A 94 -10.26 -12.28 1.90
CA VAL A 94 -10.11 -13.22 3.02
C VAL A 94 -10.14 -12.47 4.36
N VAL A 95 -9.43 -11.35 4.47
CA VAL A 95 -9.40 -10.53 5.70
C VAL A 95 -10.77 -9.94 6.02
N ILE A 96 -11.51 -9.46 5.02
CA ILE A 96 -12.88 -8.94 5.22
C ILE A 96 -13.79 -10.05 5.74
N LEU A 97 -13.76 -11.23 5.14
CA LEU A 97 -14.55 -12.38 5.58
C LEU A 97 -14.19 -12.81 7.00
N ALA A 98 -12.89 -12.89 7.31
CA ALA A 98 -12.41 -13.24 8.64
C ALA A 98 -12.86 -12.22 9.70
N SER A 99 -12.79 -10.92 9.37
CA SER A 99 -13.24 -9.83 10.24
C SER A 99 -14.74 -9.93 10.55
N ILE A 100 -15.57 -10.09 9.51
CA ILE A 100 -17.02 -10.28 9.66
C ILE A 100 -17.32 -11.51 10.52
N PHE A 101 -16.60 -12.62 10.30
CA PHE A 101 -16.77 -13.85 11.07
C PHE A 101 -16.42 -13.66 12.55
N LEU A 102 -15.32 -12.96 12.86
CA LEU A 102 -14.88 -12.69 14.22
C LEU A 102 -15.87 -11.79 14.98
N VAL A 103 -16.32 -10.70 14.35
CA VAL A 103 -17.34 -9.80 14.89
C VAL A 103 -18.64 -10.56 15.11
N SER A 104 -19.04 -11.41 14.15
CA SER A 104 -20.26 -12.20 14.27
C SER A 104 -20.23 -13.15 15.46
N ASN A 105 -19.13 -13.89 15.63
CA ASN A 105 -18.96 -14.81 16.75
C ASN A 105 -18.97 -14.07 18.09
N THR A 106 -18.31 -12.91 18.16
CA THR A 106 -18.28 -12.12 19.39
C THR A 106 -19.68 -11.66 19.78
N ILE A 107 -20.45 -11.13 18.83
CA ILE A 107 -21.82 -10.68 19.09
C ILE A 107 -22.72 -11.84 19.49
N ARG A 108 -22.55 -13.02 18.89
CA ARG A 108 -23.30 -14.21 19.28
C ARG A 108 -23.07 -14.55 20.75
N LEU A 109 -21.82 -14.51 21.21
CA LEU A 109 -21.48 -14.73 22.62
C LEU A 109 -22.12 -13.68 23.52
N VAL A 110 -22.07 -12.40 23.15
CA VAL A 110 -22.68 -11.31 23.92
C VAL A 110 -24.20 -11.42 23.98
N ILE A 111 -24.86 -11.81 22.88
CA ILE A 111 -26.31 -12.07 22.84
C ILE A 111 -26.66 -13.24 23.78
N ALA A 112 -25.91 -14.34 23.72
CA ALA A 112 -26.13 -15.49 24.58
C ALA A 112 -26.01 -15.12 26.06
N ALA A 113 -24.99 -14.33 26.43
CA ALA A 113 -24.80 -13.84 27.79
C ALA A 113 -25.92 -12.91 28.27
N LYS A 114 -26.52 -12.12 27.37
CA LYS A 114 -27.59 -11.15 27.69
C LYS A 114 -29.02 -11.67 27.40
N ARG A 115 -29.19 -12.97 27.13
CA ARG A 115 -30.47 -13.55 26.68
C ARG A 115 -31.67 -13.20 27.57
N LYS A 116 -31.54 -13.35 28.89
CA LYS A 116 -32.61 -13.04 29.85
C LYS A 116 -33.07 -11.58 29.77
N ASN A 117 -32.12 -10.64 29.66
CA ASN A 117 -32.44 -9.21 29.56
C ASN A 117 -33.12 -8.88 28.23
N ILE A 118 -32.76 -9.57 27.15
CA ILE A 118 -33.41 -9.41 25.84
C ILE A 118 -34.86 -9.89 25.92
N GLU A 119 -35.11 -11.04 26.57
CA GLU A 119 -36.46 -11.59 26.74
C GLU A 119 -37.38 -10.67 27.54
N ILE A 120 -36.89 -10.12 28.67
CA ILE A 120 -37.63 -9.12 29.44
C ILE A 120 -37.96 -7.89 28.58
N LYS A 121 -37.01 -7.37 27.80
CA LYS A 121 -37.25 -6.23 26.91
C LYS A 121 -38.30 -6.55 25.83
N LYS A 122 -38.32 -7.78 25.30
CA LYS A 122 -39.35 -8.22 24.34
C LYS A 122 -40.75 -8.23 24.99
N LEU A 123 -40.87 -8.66 26.24
CA LEU A 123 -42.15 -8.68 26.97
C LEU A 123 -42.72 -7.28 27.24
N LEU A 124 -41.85 -6.27 27.37
CA LEU A 124 -42.23 -4.86 27.53
C LEU A 124 -42.62 -4.18 26.20
N GLY A 125 -42.69 -4.92 25.09
CA GLY A 125 -43.04 -4.38 23.78
C GLY A 125 -41.91 -3.57 23.12
N ALA A 126 -40.65 -3.77 23.53
CA ALA A 126 -39.53 -3.06 22.93
C ALA A 126 -39.42 -3.33 21.41
N THR A 127 -39.21 -2.26 20.64
CA THR A 127 -39.01 -2.38 19.19
C THR A 127 -37.71 -3.10 18.87
N LYS A 128 -37.66 -3.78 17.71
CA LYS A 128 -36.46 -4.50 17.25
C LYS A 128 -35.21 -3.62 17.29
N GLY A 129 -35.32 -2.36 16.86
CA GLY A 129 -34.21 -1.40 16.89
C GLY A 129 -33.63 -1.19 18.30
N LEU A 130 -34.48 -1.00 19.31
CA LEU A 130 -34.03 -0.76 20.69
C LEU A 130 -33.25 -1.95 21.28
N ILE A 131 -33.58 -3.17 20.86
CA ILE A 131 -32.86 -4.38 21.25
C ILE A 131 -31.51 -4.47 20.50
N GLN A 132 -31.45 -4.00 19.26
CA GLN A 132 -30.30 -4.14 18.36
C GLN A 132 -29.22 -3.07 18.55
N THR A 133 -29.61 -1.83 18.86
CA THR A 133 -28.70 -0.68 19.03
C THR A 133 -27.45 -0.98 19.88
N PRO A 134 -27.53 -1.60 21.09
CA PRO A 134 -26.33 -1.85 21.88
C PRO A 134 -25.33 -2.77 21.16
N PHE A 135 -25.80 -3.75 20.40
CA PHE A 135 -24.94 -4.68 19.66
C PHE A 135 -24.32 -4.02 18.41
N LEU A 136 -25.04 -3.09 17.77
CA LEU A 136 -24.47 -2.27 16.70
C LEU A 136 -23.36 -1.37 17.22
N ILE A 137 -23.55 -0.76 18.39
CA ILE A 137 -22.53 0.07 19.06
C ILE A 137 -21.30 -0.78 19.42
N ASP A 138 -21.50 -1.99 19.97
CA ASP A 138 -20.38 -2.91 20.26
C ASP A 138 -19.57 -3.21 18.98
N GLY A 139 -20.24 -3.42 17.85
CA GLY A 139 -19.58 -3.60 16.54
C GLY A 139 -18.80 -2.37 16.06
N VAL A 140 -19.37 -1.17 16.22
CA VAL A 140 -18.67 0.10 15.92
C VAL A 140 -17.43 0.25 16.78
N ILE A 141 -17.53 -0.02 18.08
CA ILE A 141 -16.41 0.09 19.02
C ILE A 141 -15.30 -0.90 18.62
N GLN A 142 -15.64 -2.14 18.28
CA GLN A 142 -14.66 -3.11 17.78
C GLN A 142 -13.95 -2.63 16.51
N GLY A 143 -14.71 -2.11 15.54
CA GLY A 143 -14.15 -1.54 14.30
C GLY A 143 -13.24 -0.33 14.56
N LEU A 144 -13.67 0.57 15.45
CA LEU A 144 -12.92 1.75 15.86
C LEU A 144 -11.59 1.35 16.54
N VAL A 145 -11.65 0.50 17.57
CA VAL A 145 -10.45 0.04 18.30
C VAL A 145 -9.49 -0.69 17.36
N GLY A 146 -9.99 -1.55 16.48
CA GLY A 146 -9.17 -2.22 15.48
C GLY A 146 -8.47 -1.24 14.54
N SER A 147 -9.18 -0.22 14.06
CA SER A 147 -8.60 0.81 13.20
C SER A 147 -7.54 1.66 13.91
N LEU A 148 -7.75 2.03 15.18
CA LEU A 148 -6.77 2.77 15.98
C LEU A 148 -5.52 1.93 16.22
N LEU A 149 -5.67 0.65 16.54
CA LEU A 149 -4.53 -0.27 16.72
C LEU A 149 -3.74 -0.42 15.42
N PHE A 150 -4.41 -0.56 14.28
CA PHE A 150 -3.75 -0.61 12.99
C PHE A 150 -2.96 0.67 12.69
N ILE A 151 -3.54 1.85 12.95
CA ILE A 151 -2.86 3.14 12.79
C ILE A 151 -1.62 3.22 13.66
N LEU A 152 -1.72 2.79 14.92
CA LEU A 152 -0.58 2.76 15.84
C LEU A 152 0.55 1.88 15.30
N VAL A 153 0.23 0.66 14.85
CA VAL A 153 1.21 -0.26 14.26
C VAL A 153 1.84 0.34 13.00
N MET A 154 1.05 0.98 12.14
CA MET A 154 1.55 1.67 10.94
C MET A 154 2.51 2.81 11.27
N ILE A 155 2.22 3.61 12.30
CA ILE A 155 3.12 4.69 12.75
C ILE A 155 4.45 4.11 13.24
N ILE A 156 4.40 3.08 14.08
CA ILE A 156 5.60 2.40 14.59
C ILE A 156 6.43 1.83 13.42
N PHE A 157 5.76 1.16 12.48
CA PHE A 157 6.41 0.59 11.30
C PHE A 157 7.11 1.67 10.46
N ARG A 158 6.45 2.81 10.25
CA ARG A 158 7.04 3.96 9.55
C ARG A 158 8.29 4.49 10.26
N LEU A 159 8.26 4.60 11.60
CA LEU A 159 9.40 5.08 12.38
C LEU A 159 10.61 4.16 12.23
N ILE A 160 10.41 2.83 12.29
CA ILE A 160 11.48 1.83 12.14
C ILE A 160 12.10 1.87 10.73
N LEU A 161 11.28 2.08 9.70
CA LEU A 161 11.77 2.17 8.33
C LEU A 161 12.59 3.43 8.09
N GLN A 162 12.15 4.57 8.64
CA GLN A 162 12.86 5.85 8.49
C GLN A 162 14.24 5.84 9.15
N THR A 163 14.41 5.13 10.27
CA THR A 163 15.72 4.99 10.93
C THR A 163 16.67 4.07 10.18
N THR A 164 16.13 3.06 9.46
CA THR A 164 16.95 2.04 8.78
C THR A 164 17.30 2.44 7.35
N TYR A 165 16.41 3.15 6.65
CA TYR A 165 16.57 3.51 5.23
C TYR A 165 16.26 4.99 5.01
N SER A 166 17.24 5.86 5.28
CA SER A 166 17.10 7.33 5.24
C SER A 166 16.72 7.89 3.85
N GLU A 167 17.04 7.19 2.75
CA GLU A 167 16.77 7.66 1.39
C GLU A 167 15.46 7.16 0.79
N LEU A 168 14.80 6.21 1.44
CA LEU A 168 13.52 5.70 0.97
C LEU A 168 12.45 6.76 1.28
N THR A 169 12.21 7.66 0.33
CA THR A 169 11.05 8.56 0.35
C THR A 169 9.78 7.71 0.24
N LEU A 170 9.29 7.26 1.40
CA LEU A 170 8.12 6.40 1.56
C LEU A 170 6.80 7.14 1.26
N ASN A 171 6.68 7.71 0.05
CA ASN A 171 5.41 8.24 -0.46
C ASN A 171 4.33 7.14 -0.53
N ILE A 172 4.74 5.87 -0.57
CA ILE A 172 3.86 4.68 -0.55
C ILE A 172 3.13 4.53 0.80
N LEU A 173 3.62 5.16 1.88
CA LEU A 173 3.03 5.08 3.23
C LEU A 173 2.16 6.28 3.61
N ASN A 174 1.78 7.14 2.65
CA ASN A 174 0.82 8.22 2.90
C ASN A 174 -0.60 7.64 3.03
N VAL A 175 -0.85 6.94 4.14
CA VAL A 175 -2.14 6.37 4.50
C VAL A 175 -3.06 7.47 5.00
N ASN A 176 -4.25 7.57 4.40
CA ASN A 176 -5.29 8.44 4.92
C ASN A 176 -5.94 7.81 6.16
N TYR A 177 -5.57 8.29 7.34
CA TYR A 177 -6.06 7.75 8.61
C TYR A 177 -7.59 7.83 8.76
N PHE A 178 -8.24 8.86 8.21
CA PHE A 178 -9.71 8.96 8.22
C PHE A 178 -10.36 7.85 7.40
N PHE A 179 -9.75 7.48 6.27
CA PHE A 179 -10.23 6.37 5.45
C PHE A 179 -10.10 5.03 6.19
N VAL A 180 -9.00 4.82 6.92
CA VAL A 180 -8.80 3.61 7.74
C VAL A 180 -9.84 3.50 8.85
N ILE A 181 -10.08 4.60 9.58
CA ILE A 181 -11.10 4.62 10.63
C ILE A 181 -12.49 4.38 10.03
N GLY A 182 -12.82 5.04 8.92
CA GLY A 182 -14.11 4.87 8.24
C GLY A 182 -14.35 3.44 7.79
N THR A 183 -13.36 2.80 7.17
CA THR A 183 -13.47 1.40 6.72
C THR A 183 -13.53 0.43 7.90
N GLY A 184 -12.78 0.66 8.98
CA GLY A 184 -12.88 -0.13 10.22
C GLY A 184 -14.28 -0.08 10.85
N ILE A 185 -14.85 1.12 10.97
CA ILE A 185 -16.22 1.31 11.48
C ILE A 185 -17.24 0.61 10.57
N LEU A 186 -17.12 0.77 9.25
CA LEU A 186 -18.01 0.10 8.28
C LEU A 186 -17.95 -1.42 8.39
N LEU A 187 -16.76 -2.00 8.54
CA LEU A 187 -16.60 -3.44 8.74
C LEU A 187 -17.22 -3.91 10.07
N GLY A 188 -17.03 -3.15 11.15
CA GLY A 188 -17.65 -3.43 12.44
C GLY A 188 -19.17 -3.38 12.39
N LEU A 189 -19.73 -2.36 11.72
CA LEU A 189 -21.17 -2.21 11.50
C LEU A 189 -21.76 -3.34 10.66
N THR A 190 -21.15 -3.64 9.52
CA THR A 190 -21.63 -4.69 8.60
C THR A 190 -21.56 -6.06 9.26
N GLY A 191 -20.45 -6.39 9.92
CA GLY A 191 -20.30 -7.63 10.69
C GLY A 191 -21.34 -7.74 11.80
N SER A 192 -21.59 -6.65 12.52
CA SER A 192 -22.59 -6.62 13.59
C SER A 192 -24.02 -6.79 13.09
N TYR A 193 -24.38 -6.02 12.06
CA TYR A 193 -25.70 -6.07 11.45
C TYR A 193 -26.04 -7.47 10.90
N ILE A 194 -25.10 -8.10 10.19
CA ILE A 194 -25.26 -9.47 9.66
C ILE A 194 -25.50 -10.46 10.81
N SER A 195 -24.72 -10.33 11.89
CA SER A 195 -24.84 -11.20 13.06
C SER A 195 -26.19 -11.08 13.76
N ILE A 196 -26.62 -9.84 14.01
CA ILE A 196 -27.90 -9.53 14.65
C ILE A 196 -29.06 -10.10 13.85
N LYS A 197 -29.07 -9.89 12.52
CA LYS A 197 -30.12 -10.40 11.63
C LYS A 197 -30.21 -11.92 11.69
N ARG A 198 -29.07 -12.60 11.84
CA ARG A 198 -29.01 -14.07 11.88
C ARG A 198 -29.36 -14.68 13.24
N PHE A 199 -29.00 -14.04 14.36
CA PHE A 199 -29.08 -14.65 15.70
C PHE A 199 -30.11 -14.03 16.65
N LEU A 200 -30.62 -12.82 16.38
CA LEU A 200 -31.60 -12.14 17.24
C LEU A 200 -33.02 -12.19 16.66
N LEU A 201 -33.13 -12.22 15.32
CA LEU A 201 -34.40 -12.12 14.58
C LEU A 201 -34.92 -13.46 14.04
N ASN A 202 -34.14 -14.53 14.13
CA ASN A 202 -34.56 -15.92 13.96
C ASN A 202 -34.59 -16.60 15.33
#